data_AF-A0A3D8I8W9-F1
#
_entry.id   AF-A0A3D8I8W9-F1
#
_cell.length_a   1.000
_cell.length_b   1.000
_cell.length_c   1.000
_cell.angle_alpha   90.00
_cell.angle_beta   90.00
_cell.angle_gamma   90.00
#
_symmetry.space_group_name_H-M   'P 1'
#
loop_
_entity.id
_entity.type
_entity.pdbx_description
1 polymer ?
#
loop_
_entity_poly.entity_id
_entity_poly.type
_entity_poly.pdbx_seq_one_letter_code
_entity_poly.pdbx_strand_id
1 'polypeptide(L)'
;MNNKCNFGKFVLDCFLCFGVMVVSAIIFSYPFAFMVTIILSIFGVEDFSVKIWCFGDISAILLPSSLVIPVIMIFLYKKDIISYKIYKISLMLCYILLVFFILFIDYTLNCNFVK
;
A
#
# COMPACT_ATOMS: atom_id res chain seq x y z
N MET A 1 -7.92 -32.81 -11.82
CA MET A 1 -8.94 -31.74 -11.77
C MET A 1 -8.39 -30.54 -12.51
N ASN A 2 -8.92 -30.26 -13.71
CA ASN A 2 -8.44 -29.19 -14.61
C ASN A 2 -8.81 -27.81 -14.03
N ASN A 3 -7.99 -27.30 -13.10
CA ASN A 3 -8.04 -25.89 -12.71
C ASN A 3 -7.45 -25.05 -13.84
N LYS A 4 -8.23 -24.86 -14.92
CA LYS A 4 -7.96 -23.77 -15.85
C LYS A 4 -8.05 -22.49 -15.01
N CYS A 5 -6.91 -21.85 -14.79
CA CYS A 5 -6.86 -20.54 -14.16
C CYS A 5 -7.82 -19.65 -14.95
N ASN A 6 -8.94 -19.26 -14.35
CA ASN A 6 -9.95 -18.49 -15.07
C ASN A 6 -9.38 -17.08 -15.22
N PHE A 7 -8.73 -16.84 -16.36
CA PHE A 7 -7.94 -15.64 -16.61
C PHE A 7 -8.79 -14.37 -16.46
N GLY A 8 -10.07 -14.43 -16.82
CA GLY A 8 -11.01 -13.32 -16.61
C GLY A 8 -11.21 -13.00 -15.12
N LYS A 9 -11.37 -14.03 -14.27
CA LYS A 9 -11.47 -13.84 -12.81
C LYS A 9 -10.16 -13.30 -12.23
N PHE A 10 -9.01 -13.77 -12.72
CA PHE A 10 -7.69 -13.28 -12.30
C PHE A 10 -7.50 -11.80 -12.62
N VAL A 11 -7.85 -11.36 -13.82
CA VAL A 11 -7.74 -9.94 -14.22
C VAL A 11 -8.68 -9.07 -13.40
N LEU A 12 -9.92 -9.50 -13.17
CA LEU A 12 -10.88 -8.76 -12.36
C LEU A 12 -10.41 -8.63 -10.91
N ASP A 13 -9.88 -9.71 -10.33
CA ASP A 13 -9.25 -9.70 -9.01
C ASP A 13 -8.08 -8.71 -8.96
N CYS A 14 -7.26 -8.61 -10.01
CA CYS A 14 -6.17 -7.66 -10.06
C CYS A 14 -6.66 -6.20 -10.02
N PHE A 15 -7.66 -5.85 -10.83
CA PHE A 15 -8.21 -4.49 -10.83
C PHE A 15 -8.82 -4.11 -9.48
N LEU A 16 -9.57 -5.04 -8.88
CA LEU A 16 -10.24 -4.82 -7.60
C LEU A 16 -9.21 -4.70 -6.47
N CYS A 17 -8.22 -5.60 -6.42
CA CYS A 17 -7.12 -5.52 -5.45
C CYS A 17 -6.31 -4.25 -5.60
N PHE A 18 -5.89 -3.91 -6.82
CA PHE A 18 -5.09 -2.71 -7.06
C PHE A 18 -5.85 -1.44 -6.67
N GLY A 19 -7.13 -1.31 -7.07
CA GLY A 19 -7.96 -0.17 -6.71
C GLY A 19 -8.14 -0.02 -5.19
N VAL A 20 -8.46 -1.13 -4.49
CA VAL A 20 -8.60 -1.11 -3.03
C VAL A 20 -7.27 -0.76 -2.36
N MET A 21 -6.14 -1.29 -2.82
CA MET A 21 -4.83 -0.96 -2.26
C MET A 21 -4.48 0.52 -2.43
N VAL A 22 -4.68 1.09 -3.62
CA VAL A 22 -4.42 2.52 -3.88
C VAL A 22 -5.28 3.40 -2.97
N VAL A 23 -6.60 3.17 -2.95
CA VAL A 23 -7.53 3.95 -2.13
C VAL A 23 -7.18 3.83 -0.65
N SER A 24 -6.86 2.62 -0.20
CA SER A 24 -6.46 2.39 1.18
C SER A 24 -5.14 3.08 1.55
N ALA A 25 -4.12 3.04 0.68
CA ALA A 25 -2.84 3.69 0.93
C ALA A 25 -3.04 5.20 1.10
N ILE A 26 -3.91 5.82 0.30
CA ILE A 26 -4.26 7.24 0.44
C ILE A 26 -4.97 7.51 1.76
N ILE A 27 -6.02 6.75 2.10
CA ILE A 27 -6.81 6.98 3.32
C ILE A 27 -5.98 6.73 4.58
N PHE A 28 -5.19 5.66 4.60
CA PHE A 28 -4.35 5.29 5.75
C PHE A 28 -3.05 6.08 5.83
N SER A 29 -2.64 6.80 4.78
CA SER A 29 -1.42 7.63 4.83
C SER A 29 -1.50 8.69 5.94
N TYR A 30 -2.66 9.34 6.10
CA TYR A 30 -2.86 10.40 7.09
C TYR A 30 -2.76 9.91 8.56
N PRO A 31 -3.53 8.89 9.00
CA PRO A 31 -3.38 8.37 10.36
C PRO A 31 -2.01 7.73 10.58
N PHE A 32 -1.38 7.15 9.54
CA PHE A 32 -0.04 6.59 9.66
C PHE A 32 1.02 7.70 9.87
N ALA A 33 0.93 8.80 9.13
CA ALA A 33 1.78 9.98 9.33
C ALA A 33 1.68 10.53 10.76
N PHE A 34 0.47 10.60 11.30
CA PHE A 34 0.23 11.03 12.68
C PHE A 34 0.87 10.09 13.70
N MET A 35 0.71 8.77 13.53
CA MET A 35 1.36 7.78 14.39
C MET A 35 2.88 7.87 14.35
N VAL A 36 3.47 8.03 13.16
CA VAL A 36 4.92 8.20 12.99
C VAL A 36 5.41 9.46 13.72
N THR A 37 4.67 10.57 13.60
CA THR A 37 5.00 11.83 14.28
C THR A 37 4.98 11.67 15.80
N ILE A 38 3.95 11.00 16.36
CA ILE A 38 3.87 10.72 17.80
C ILE A 38 5.05 9.87 18.26
N ILE A 39 5.36 8.79 17.55
CA ILE A 39 6.45 7.88 17.91
C ILE A 39 7.78 8.64 17.93
N LEU A 40 8.07 9.44 16.90
CA LEU A 40 9.31 10.22 16.82
C LEU A 40 9.40 11.29 17.91
N SER A 41 8.28 11.91 18.27
CA SER A 41 8.20 12.83 19.41
C SER A 41 8.53 12.14 20.74
N ILE A 42 8.08 10.89 20.95
CA ILE A 42 8.44 10.10 22.15
C ILE A 42 9.95 9.82 22.21
N PHE A 43 10.60 9.64 21.06
CA PHE A 43 12.05 9.42 20.97
C PHE A 43 12.88 10.72 21.02
N GLY A 44 12.26 11.88 21.25
CA GLY A 44 12.96 13.16 21.38
C GLY A 44 13.41 13.78 20.06
N VAL A 45 12.83 13.35 18.93
CA VAL A 45 13.07 13.96 17.63
C VAL A 45 12.07 15.11 17.44
N GLU A 46 12.43 16.31 17.92
CA GLU A 46 11.53 17.48 17.93
C GLU A 46 11.36 18.13 16.56
N ASP A 47 12.33 17.97 15.65
CA ASP A 47 12.32 18.61 14.31
C ASP A 47 11.66 17.76 13.21
N PHE A 48 11.07 16.60 13.54
CA PHE A 48 10.39 15.77 12.54
C PHE A 48 8.99 16.32 12.24
N SER A 49 8.92 17.50 11.62
CA SER A 49 7.72 17.92 10.94
C SER A 49 7.58 17.01 9.71
N VAL A 50 6.67 16.03 9.75
CA VAL A 50 6.23 15.32 8.55
C VAL A 50 5.58 16.37 7.66
N LYS A 51 6.39 17.05 6.84
CA LYS A 51 5.88 17.93 5.81
C LYS A 51 5.26 16.97 4.81
N ILE A 52 3.94 16.94 4.78
CA ILE A 52 3.13 16.24 3.76
C ILE A 52 3.52 16.69 2.32
N TRP A 53 4.40 17.69 2.20
CA TRP A 53 4.95 18.28 0.98
C TRP A 53 6.41 17.89 0.69
N CYS A 54 7.11 17.19 1.59
CA CYS A 54 8.45 16.61 1.35
C CYS A 54 8.28 15.18 0.83
N PHE A 55 8.55 14.98 -0.46
CA PHE A 55 8.16 13.79 -1.20
C PHE A 55 8.85 12.48 -0.76
N GLY A 56 10.10 12.55 -0.27
CA GLY A 56 10.79 11.40 0.32
C GLY A 56 10.13 10.85 1.60
N ASP A 57 9.40 11.68 2.34
CA ASP A 57 8.63 11.24 3.52
C ASP A 57 7.30 10.59 3.11
N ILE A 58 6.76 10.96 1.94
CA ILE A 58 5.50 10.43 1.42
C ILE A 58 5.67 8.97 1.03
N SER A 59 6.74 8.59 0.33
CA SER A 59 6.99 7.19 -0.05
C SER A 59 7.18 6.31 1.19
N ALA A 60 7.89 6.81 2.21
CA ALA A 60 8.07 6.14 3.50
C ALA A 60 6.76 5.91 4.27
N ILE A 61 5.72 6.71 4.02
CA ILE A 61 4.38 6.56 4.64
C ILE A 61 3.44 5.74 3.73
N LEU A 62 3.52 5.91 2.41
CA LEU A 62 2.67 5.23 1.44
C LEU A 62 2.99 3.73 1.34
N LEU A 63 4.27 3.36 1.44
CA LEU A 63 4.72 1.96 1.45
C LEU A 63 4.10 1.15 2.60
N PRO A 64 4.26 1.53 3.88
CA PRO A 64 3.68 0.77 4.98
C PRO A 64 2.15 0.88 5.03
N SER A 65 1.55 2.01 4.64
CA SER A 65 0.08 2.10 4.55
C SER A 65 -0.50 1.17 3.47
N SER A 66 0.22 0.91 2.39
CA SER A 66 -0.19 -0.05 1.36
C SER A 66 -0.20 -1.52 1.84
N LEU A 67 0.50 -1.85 2.94
CA LEU A 67 0.51 -3.19 3.55
C LEU A 67 -0.72 -3.48 4.41
N VAL A 68 -1.47 -2.46 4.83
CA VAL A 68 -2.62 -2.58 5.73
C VAL A 68 -3.69 -3.50 5.14
N ILE A 69 -4.07 -3.31 3.87
CA ILE A 69 -5.08 -4.13 3.20
C ILE A 69 -4.62 -5.59 2.99
N PRO A 70 -3.41 -5.87 2.46
CA PRO A 70 -2.87 -7.23 2.41
C PRO A 70 -2.97 -7.96 3.75
N VAL A 71 -2.59 -7.30 4.85
CA VAL A 71 -2.63 -7.89 6.20
C VAL A 71 -4.06 -8.16 6.65
N ILE A 72 -4.97 -7.20 6.47
CA ILE A 72 -6.40 -7.35 6.80
C ILE A 72 -7.02 -8.49 5.98
N MET A 73 -6.73 -8.57 4.69
CA MET A 73 -7.26 -9.61 3.81
C MET A 73 -6.76 -11.00 4.19
N ILE A 74 -5.48 -11.14 4.55
CA ILE A 74 -4.93 -12.40 5.07
C ILE A 74 -5.62 -12.80 6.39
N PHE A 75 -5.84 -11.83 7.28
CA PHE A 75 -6.50 -12.07 8.57
C PHE A 75 -7.97 -12.51 8.39
N LEU A 76 -8.72 -11.80 7.55
CA LEU A 76 -10.13 -12.10 7.26
C LEU A 76 -10.28 -13.45 6.54
N TYR A 77 -9.33 -13.82 5.68
CA TYR A 77 -9.28 -15.14 5.06
C TYR A 77 -9.04 -16.24 6.09
N LYS A 78 -8.11 -16.03 7.04
CA LYS A 78 -7.81 -17.01 8.10
C LYS A 78 -9.00 -17.22 9.06
N LYS A 79 -9.89 -16.23 9.17
CA LYS A 79 -11.09 -16.27 10.02
C LYS A 79 -12.35 -16.75 9.29
N ASP A 80 -12.25 -17.14 8.02
CA ASP A 80 -13.38 -17.57 7.17
C ASP A 80 -14.53 -16.54 7.08
N ILE A 81 -14.25 -15.25 7.32
CA ILE A 81 -15.27 -14.18 7.32
C ILE A 81 -15.66 -13.81 5.88
N ILE A 82 -14.70 -13.86 4.95
CA ILE A 82 -14.93 -13.52 3.54
C ILE A 82 -15.04 -14.79 2.71
N SER A 83 -16.20 -15.01 2.08
CA SER A 83 -16.43 -16.13 1.14
C SER A 83 -15.77 -15.93 -0.23
N TYR A 84 -15.40 -14.69 -0.58
CA TYR A 84 -14.73 -14.39 -1.84
C TYR A 84 -13.24 -14.79 -1.81
N LYS A 85 -12.90 -15.86 -2.53
CA LYS A 85 -11.52 -16.34 -2.70
C LYS A 85 -10.82 -15.54 -3.80
N ILE A 86 -10.06 -14.52 -3.39
CA ILE A 86 -9.10 -13.81 -4.25
C ILE A 86 -7.93 -14.73 -4.57
N TYR A 87 -7.44 -14.70 -5.81
CA TYR A 87 -6.18 -15.36 -6.14
C TYR A 87 -5.00 -14.70 -5.42
N LYS A 88 -4.32 -15.46 -4.56
CA LYS A 88 -3.12 -15.00 -3.83
C LYS A 88 -2.05 -14.38 -4.74
N ILE A 89 -1.89 -14.94 -5.95
CA ILE A 89 -0.95 -14.46 -6.97
C ILE A 89 -1.34 -13.07 -7.49
N SER A 90 -2.64 -12.82 -7.68
CA SER A 90 -3.15 -11.51 -8.10
C SER A 90 -2.85 -10.44 -7.04
N LEU A 91 -3.07 -10.77 -5.75
CA LEU A 91 -2.75 -9.88 -4.64
C LEU A 91 -1.25 -9.55 -4.56
N MET A 92 -0.38 -10.56 -4.69
CA MET A 92 1.08 -10.35 -4.70
C MET A 92 1.54 -9.50 -5.87
N LEU A 93 1.03 -9.75 -7.08
CA LEU A 93 1.36 -8.97 -8.27
C LEU A 93 0.90 -7.52 -8.15
N CYS A 94 -0.32 -7.28 -7.66
CA CYS A 94 -0.83 -5.93 -7.44
C CYS A 94 0.00 -5.17 -6.40
N TYR A 95 0.42 -5.84 -5.33
CA TYR A 95 1.28 -5.24 -4.32
C TYR A 95 2.65 -4.85 -4.90
N ILE A 96 3.30 -5.76 -5.63
CA ILE A 96 4.60 -5.49 -6.27
C ILE A 96 4.48 -4.32 -7.26
N LEU A 97 3.44 -4.31 -8.09
CA LEU A 97 3.17 -3.21 -9.02
C LEU A 97 2.98 -1.87 -8.30
N LEU A 98 2.23 -1.85 -7.19
CA LEU A 98 2.02 -0.66 -6.40
C LEU A 98 3.32 -0.15 -5.76
N VAL A 99 4.14 -1.05 -5.22
CA VAL A 99 5.46 -0.70 -4.66
C VAL A 99 6.34 -0.07 -5.75
N PHE A 100 6.44 -0.69 -6.92
CA PHE A 100 7.20 -0.12 -8.04
C PHE A 100 6.64 1.23 -8.48
N PHE A 101 5.32 1.38 -8.51
CA PHE A 101 4.68 2.64 -8.87
C PHE A 101 5.01 3.76 -7.88
N ILE A 102 4.94 3.47 -6.57
CA ILE A 102 5.30 4.44 -5.51
C ILE A 102 6.78 4.82 -5.61
N LEU A 103 7.68 3.85 -5.76
CA LEU A 103 9.11 4.11 -5.91
C LEU A 103 9.44 4.87 -7.19
N PHE A 104 8.75 4.56 -8.30
CA PHE A 104 8.91 5.28 -9.55
C PHE A 104 8.48 6.74 -9.43
N ILE A 105 7.35 7.00 -8.77
CA ILE A 105 6.88 8.35 -8.49
C ILE A 105 7.90 9.09 -7.62
N ASP A 106 8.36 8.48 -6.54
CA ASP A 106 9.34 9.08 -5.63
C ASP A 106 10.66 9.40 -6.33
N TYR A 107 11.19 8.46 -7.11
CA TYR A 107 12.39 8.66 -7.93
C TYR A 107 12.19 9.80 -8.95
N THR A 108 11.07 9.80 -9.68
CA THR A 108 10.79 10.82 -10.69
C THR A 108 10.66 12.20 -10.05
N LEU A 109 10.02 12.31 -8.89
CA LEU A 109 9.85 13.58 -8.19
C LEU A 109 11.17 14.09 -7.61
N ASN A 110 11.96 13.24 -6.95
CA ASN A 110 13.25 13.63 -6.39
C ASN A 110 14.29 13.97 -7.47
N CYS A 111 14.28 13.29 -8.62
CA CYS A 111 15.28 13.53 -9.68
C CYS A 111 14.87 14.58 -10.72
N ASN A 112 13.56 14.77 -10.99
CA ASN A 112 13.11 15.70 -12.04
C ASN A 112 12.46 16.99 -11.51
N PHE A 113 11.91 17.00 -10.30
CA PHE A 113 11.13 18.15 -9.80
C PHE A 113 11.76 18.87 -8.60
N VAL A 114 12.63 18.22 -7.83
CA VAL A 114 13.43 18.88 -6.78
C VAL A 114 14.74 19.37 -7.41
N LYS A 115 14.73 20.60 -7.94
CA LYS A 115 15.92 21.38 -8.26
C LYS A 115 16.05 22.53 -7.27
#